data_AF-A0A9W8CQY1-F1
#
_entry.id   AF-A0A9W8CQY1-F1
#
_cell.length_a   1.000
_cell.length_b   1.000
_cell.length_c   1.000
_cell.angle_alpha   90.00
_cell.angle_beta   90.00
_cell.angle_gamma   90.00
#
_symmetry.space_group_name_H-M   'P 1'
#
loop_
_entity.id
_entity.type
_entity.pdbx_description
1 polymer ?
#
loop_
_entity_poly.entity_id
_entity_poly.type
_entity_poly.pdbx_seq_one_letter_code
_entity_poly.pdbx_strand_id
1 'polypeptide(L)'
;MGGGCRYPDGIRESVHRARCKLPVPIANALAEDPQLIAAAVEAFYSRDPAQTKVCGRMERFPPEPSAMVAVRFNRVQYAKLASHGVRAPAAFQLPPPDSPDYKASVLGMKVACGFEILARGFEIQARGSQDTSRTGDEVAGAVGFLQLLDRFGYFDSEQAAPEAHAKRRAHAARA
;
A
#
# COMPACT_ATOMS: atom_id res chain seq x y z
N MET A 1 26.13 -37.40 -13.76
CA MET A 1 26.58 -36.82 -12.48
C MET A 1 25.64 -35.67 -12.15
N GLY A 2 24.77 -35.84 -11.15
CA GLY A 2 23.71 -34.90 -10.81
C GLY A 2 24.25 -33.63 -10.17
N GLY A 3 24.05 -32.50 -10.85
CA GLY A 3 24.23 -31.17 -10.26
C GLY A 3 23.03 -30.88 -9.37
N GLY A 4 23.16 -31.15 -8.08
CA GLY A 4 22.15 -30.82 -7.08
C GLY A 4 21.87 -29.32 -7.09
N CYS A 5 20.73 -28.94 -7.65
CA CYS A 5 20.09 -27.65 -7.45
C CYS A 5 19.77 -27.53 -5.96
N ARG A 6 20.71 -26.95 -5.21
CA ARG A 6 20.56 -26.60 -3.80
C ARG A 6 19.57 -25.43 -3.72
N TYR A 7 18.27 -25.76 -3.78
CA TYR A 7 17.20 -24.83 -3.44
C TYR A 7 17.38 -24.39 -1.97
N PRO A 8 17.13 -23.12 -1.64
CA PRO A 8 17.74 -22.49 -0.49
C PRO A 8 16.90 -22.71 0.78
N ASP A 9 17.46 -23.44 1.76
CA ASP A 9 16.99 -23.52 3.15
C ASP A 9 16.99 -22.16 3.90
N GLY A 10 17.43 -21.08 3.25
CA GLY A 10 17.51 -19.73 3.81
C GLY A 10 16.21 -18.90 3.77
N ILE A 11 15.09 -19.47 3.31
CA ILE A 11 13.78 -18.75 3.24
C ILE A 11 13.11 -18.67 4.62
N ARG A 12 13.67 -19.34 5.65
CA ARG A 12 13.17 -19.29 7.02
C ARG A 12 13.49 -17.94 7.67
N GLU A 13 12.56 -17.02 7.45
CA GLU A 13 12.11 -16.00 8.41
C GLU A 13 13.17 -14.99 8.86
N SER A 14 13.72 -14.26 7.88
CA SER A 14 14.40 -13.02 8.17
C SER A 14 13.42 -11.86 8.36
N VAL A 15 12.55 -11.98 9.37
CA VAL A 15 11.55 -10.96 9.72
C VAL A 15 12.27 -9.79 10.40
N HIS A 16 12.20 -8.62 9.78
CA HIS A 16 12.66 -7.35 10.30
C HIS A 16 11.46 -6.52 10.77
N ARG A 17 11.47 -6.06 12.02
CA ARG A 17 10.42 -5.18 12.55
C ARG A 17 10.97 -3.76 12.62
N ALA A 18 10.26 -2.82 12.00
CA ALA A 18 10.59 -1.40 12.05
C ALA A 18 9.37 -0.58 12.49
N ARG A 19 9.62 0.48 13.25
CA ARG A 19 8.61 1.48 13.57
C ARG A 19 8.45 2.41 12.39
N CYS A 20 7.22 2.61 11.95
CA CYS A 20 6.86 3.47 10.82
C CYS A 20 5.72 4.39 11.23
N LYS A 21 5.82 5.68 10.89
CA LYS A 21 4.71 6.63 11.06
C LYS A 21 3.84 6.57 9.82
N LEU A 22 2.66 5.94 9.92
CA LEU A 22 1.79 5.66 8.78
C LEU A 22 0.43 6.34 8.95
N PRO A 23 -0.22 6.76 7.84
CA PRO A 23 -1.62 7.15 7.86
C PRO A 23 -2.49 6.06 8.51
N VAL A 24 -3.47 6.47 9.31
CA VAL A 24 -4.37 5.54 10.03
C VAL A 24 -5.01 4.47 9.13
N PRO A 25 -5.49 4.78 7.91
CA PRO A 25 -6.06 3.77 7.02
C PRO A 25 -5.07 2.66 6.65
N ILE A 26 -3.80 3.03 6.40
CA ILE A 26 -2.74 2.09 6.05
C ILE A 26 -2.34 1.26 7.27
N ALA A 27 -2.26 1.89 8.44
CA ALA A 27 -1.98 1.21 9.69
C ALA A 27 -3.02 0.11 9.98
N ASN A 28 -4.31 0.41 9.78
CA ASN A 28 -5.38 -0.56 9.95
C ASN A 28 -5.31 -1.66 8.91
N ALA A 29 -5.06 -1.32 7.64
CA ALA A 29 -4.89 -2.31 6.58
C ALA A 29 -3.78 -3.32 6.87
N LEU A 30 -2.63 -2.85 7.35
CA LEU A 30 -1.50 -3.71 7.74
C LEU A 30 -1.77 -4.51 9.03
N ALA A 31 -2.69 -4.06 9.88
CA ALA A 31 -3.10 -4.80 11.07
C ALA A 31 -3.98 -6.01 10.71
N GLU A 32 -4.82 -5.87 9.68
CA GLU A 32 -5.65 -6.97 9.18
C GLU A 32 -4.85 -7.92 8.28
N ASP A 33 -4.09 -7.37 7.34
CA ASP A 33 -3.26 -8.15 6.42
C ASP A 33 -1.83 -7.58 6.33
N PRO A 34 -0.88 -8.16 7.08
CA PRO A 34 0.51 -7.73 7.05
C PRO A 34 1.22 -8.12 5.74
N GLN A 35 0.65 -8.97 4.87
CA GLN A 35 1.28 -9.38 3.61
C GLN A 35 1.25 -8.27 2.55
N LEU A 36 0.30 -7.33 2.67
CA LEU A 36 0.16 -6.18 1.77
C LEU A 36 1.38 -5.28 1.71
N ILE A 37 2.22 -5.30 2.76
CA ILE A 37 3.47 -4.56 2.78
C ILE A 37 4.40 -4.97 1.64
N ALA A 38 4.36 -6.23 1.21
CA ALA A 38 5.19 -6.75 0.13
C ALA A 38 4.86 -6.02 -1.18
N ALA A 39 3.58 -6.00 -1.54
CA ALA A 39 3.09 -5.33 -2.74
C ALA A 39 3.39 -3.82 -2.69
N ALA A 40 3.21 -3.18 -1.53
CA ALA A 40 3.45 -1.74 -1.39
C ALA A 40 4.94 -1.39 -1.59
N VAL A 41 5.84 -2.21 -1.04
CA VAL A 41 7.29 -2.05 -1.22
C VAL A 41 7.69 -2.24 -2.68
N GLU A 42 7.11 -3.22 -3.36
CA GLU A 42 7.41 -3.47 -4.77
C GLU A 42 6.91 -2.35 -5.67
N ALA A 43 5.67 -1.89 -5.49
CA ALA A 43 5.13 -0.76 -6.22
C ALA A 43 5.96 0.53 -6.01
N PHE A 44 6.47 0.73 -4.80
CA PHE A 44 7.37 1.85 -4.52
C PHE A 44 8.74 1.71 -5.21
N TYR A 45 9.27 0.49 -5.27
CA TYR A 45 10.57 0.21 -5.86
C TYR A 45 10.53 0.26 -7.40
N SER A 46 9.47 -0.26 -8.01
CA SER A 46 9.27 -0.27 -9.47
C SER A 46 8.61 1.02 -10.00
N ARG A 47 8.63 2.12 -9.23
CA ARG A 47 7.82 3.28 -9.54
C ARG A 47 8.33 4.07 -10.76
N ASP A 48 7.39 4.53 -11.57
CA ASP A 48 7.64 5.42 -12.71
C ASP A 48 7.58 6.91 -12.34
N PRO A 49 8.09 7.83 -13.20
CA PRO A 49 7.98 9.27 -12.99
C PRO A 49 6.53 9.76 -12.85
N ALA A 50 5.57 9.12 -13.54
CA ALA A 50 4.15 9.42 -13.41
C ALA A 50 3.62 9.06 -12.01
N GLN A 51 4.00 7.89 -11.49
CA GLN A 51 3.62 7.42 -10.15
C GLN A 51 4.25 8.27 -9.05
N THR A 52 5.48 8.77 -9.27
CA THR A 52 6.13 9.70 -8.34
C THR A 52 5.34 11.01 -8.17
N LYS A 53 4.63 11.48 -9.20
CA LYS A 53 3.74 12.66 -9.08
C LYS A 53 2.52 12.39 -8.21
N VAL A 54 1.98 11.17 -8.25
CA VAL A 54 0.84 10.75 -7.41
C VAL A 54 1.26 10.70 -5.94
N CYS A 55 2.43 10.12 -5.65
CA CYS A 55 3.05 10.19 -4.32
C CYS A 55 3.29 11.63 -3.83
N GLY A 56 3.45 12.56 -4.77
CA GLY A 56 3.56 13.99 -4.53
C GLY A 56 2.34 14.58 -3.81
N ARG A 57 1.16 14.13 -4.22
CA ARG A 57 -0.14 14.67 -3.79
C ARG A 57 -0.75 13.89 -2.64
N MET A 58 -0.49 12.59 -2.55
CA MET A 58 -1.09 11.70 -1.53
C MET A 58 -2.61 11.92 -1.43
N GLU A 59 -3.28 11.90 -2.59
CA GLU A 59 -4.71 12.21 -2.67
C GLU A 59 -5.54 11.15 -1.93
N ARG A 60 -5.10 9.87 -1.93
CA ARG A 60 -5.81 8.81 -1.23
C ARG A 60 -5.45 8.69 0.24
N PHE A 61 -4.17 8.65 0.54
CA PHE A 61 -3.68 8.41 1.89
C PHE A 61 -2.99 9.67 2.41
N PRO A 62 -3.76 10.66 2.89
CA PRO A 62 -3.18 11.87 3.43
C PRO A 62 -2.22 11.52 4.58
N PRO A 63 -1.10 12.25 4.71
CA PRO A 63 -0.06 11.96 5.70
C PRO A 63 -0.54 12.15 7.14
N GLU A 64 -1.62 12.88 7.34
CA GLU A 64 -2.32 13.03 8.62
C GLU A 64 -3.82 12.73 8.45
N PRO A 65 -4.47 12.07 9.43
CA PRO A 65 -3.92 11.59 10.70
C PRO A 65 -2.99 10.38 10.53
N SER A 66 -1.88 10.36 11.26
CA SER A 66 -0.91 9.25 11.25
C SER A 66 -0.66 8.68 12.65
N ALA A 67 -0.37 7.38 12.69
CA ALA A 67 -0.08 6.62 13.89
C ALA A 67 1.31 5.96 13.78
N MET A 68 1.98 5.82 14.92
CA MET A 68 3.23 5.07 15.01
C MET A 68 2.92 3.58 15.13
N VAL A 69 3.30 2.80 14.12
CA VAL A 69 3.02 1.36 14.09
C VAL A 69 4.27 0.54 13.83
N ALA A 70 4.33 -0.67 14.40
CA ALA A 70 5.42 -1.61 14.19
C ALA A 70 5.08 -2.52 13.01
N VAL A 71 5.69 -2.27 11.86
CA VAL A 71 5.45 -3.03 10.63
C VAL A 71 6.49 -4.15 10.52
N ARG A 72 6.02 -5.32 10.07
CA ARG A 72 6.86 -6.50 9.82
C ARG A 72 7.25 -6.50 8.34
N PHE A 73 8.54 -6.47 8.08
CA PHE A 73 9.13 -6.61 6.76
C PHE A 73 9.96 -7.89 6.71
N ASN A 74 10.26 -8.41 5.53
CA ASN A 74 11.43 -9.27 5.38
C ASN A 74 12.70 -8.42 5.17
N ARG A 75 13.90 -9.00 5.35
CA ARG A 75 15.18 -8.27 5.19
C ARG A 75 15.31 -7.59 3.83
N VAL A 76 14.83 -8.23 2.76
CA VAL A 76 14.94 -7.70 1.40
C VAL A 76 14.04 -6.48 1.20
N GLN A 77 12.79 -6.54 1.65
CA GLN A 77 11.83 -5.44 1.61
C GLN A 77 12.35 -4.24 2.40
N TYR A 78 12.83 -4.47 3.62
CA TYR A 78 13.41 -3.42 4.43
C TYR A 78 14.64 -2.81 3.75
N ALA A 79 15.54 -3.62 3.20
CA ALA A 79 16.72 -3.14 2.48
C ALA A 79 16.34 -2.33 1.23
N LYS A 80 15.35 -2.77 0.45
CA LYS A 80 14.80 -2.03 -0.70
C LYS A 80 14.32 -0.64 -0.27
N LEU A 81 13.57 -0.55 0.82
CA LEU A 81 13.10 0.74 1.35
C LEU A 81 14.24 1.58 1.92
N ALA A 82 15.12 1.01 2.74
CA ALA A 82 16.17 1.73 3.46
C ALA A 82 17.21 2.31 2.49
N SER A 83 17.66 1.52 1.51
CA SER A 83 18.67 1.91 0.53
C SER A 83 18.15 2.90 -0.52
N HIS A 84 16.85 2.90 -0.79
CA HIS A 84 16.28 3.78 -1.80
C HIS A 84 16.10 5.21 -1.22
N GLY A 85 17.00 6.12 -1.55
CA GLY A 85 16.86 7.55 -1.26
C GLY A 85 15.67 8.15 -2.01
N VAL A 86 14.77 8.83 -1.30
CA VAL A 86 13.63 9.53 -1.92
C VAL A 86 13.51 10.91 -1.33
N ARG A 87 13.32 11.90 -2.20
CA ARG A 87 12.98 13.26 -1.79
C ARG A 87 11.57 13.25 -1.20
N ALA A 88 11.41 13.83 -0.02
CA ALA A 88 10.11 13.93 0.62
C ALA A 88 9.11 14.63 -0.32
N PRO A 89 7.94 14.01 -0.60
CA PRO A 89 6.83 14.68 -1.26
C PRO A 89 6.40 15.93 -0.47
N ALA A 90 5.89 16.95 -1.17
CA ALA A 90 5.43 18.19 -0.53
C ALA A 90 4.33 17.96 0.53
N ALA A 91 3.55 16.89 0.38
CA ALA A 91 2.53 16.50 1.36
C ALA A 91 3.15 16.07 2.71
N PHE A 92 4.35 15.49 2.74
CA PHE A 92 4.95 14.97 3.97
C PHE A 92 5.83 16.00 4.66
N GLN A 93 5.48 16.30 5.91
CA GLN A 93 6.35 17.04 6.82
C GLN A 93 7.23 16.05 7.59
N LEU A 94 8.46 15.87 7.12
CA LEU A 94 9.43 15.05 7.84
C LEU A 94 10.04 15.84 9.00
N PRO A 95 10.24 15.21 10.17
CA PRO A 95 10.95 15.84 11.28
C PRO A 95 12.43 16.07 10.90
N PRO A 96 13.17 16.89 11.66
CA PRO A 96 14.60 17.09 11.43
C PRO A 96 15.38 15.77 11.51
N PRO A 97 16.50 15.63 10.79
CA PRO A 97 17.28 14.38 10.70
C PRO A 97 17.83 13.91 12.05
N ASP A 98 18.04 14.82 13.00
CA ASP A 98 18.49 14.52 14.37
C ASP A 98 17.37 13.95 15.26
N SER A 99 16.11 14.00 14.81
CA SER A 99 14.99 13.44 15.57
C SER A 99 15.03 11.90 15.56
N PRO A 100 14.78 11.23 16.70
CA PRO A 100 14.64 9.77 16.73
C PRO A 100 13.51 9.26 15.82
N ASP A 101 12.50 10.10 15.54
CA ASP A 101 11.35 9.76 14.70
C ASP A 101 11.62 9.95 13.21
N TYR A 102 12.77 10.50 12.81
CA TYR A 102 13.12 10.73 11.40
C TYR A 102 13.10 9.43 10.60
N LYS A 103 13.76 8.39 11.10
CA LYS A 103 13.81 7.09 10.42
C LYS A 103 12.41 6.48 10.27
N ALA A 104 11.58 6.57 11.32
CA ALA A 104 10.22 6.04 11.31
C ALA A 104 9.31 6.83 10.34
N SER A 105 9.50 8.15 10.27
CA SER A 105 8.73 9.02 9.37
C SER A 105 9.13 8.83 7.92
N VAL A 106 10.44 8.68 7.63
CA VAL A 106 10.94 8.38 6.29
C VAL A 106 10.47 7.01 5.82
N LEU A 107 10.57 5.97 6.65
CA LEU A 107 10.07 4.64 6.29
C LEU A 107 8.55 4.64 6.08
N GLY A 108 7.82 5.31 6.97
CA GLY A 108 6.37 5.46 6.87
C GLY A 108 5.94 6.18 5.60
N MET A 109 6.60 7.29 5.25
CA MET A 109 6.40 7.99 3.99
C MET A 109 6.59 7.07 2.78
N LYS A 110 7.69 6.30 2.73
CA LYS A 110 7.96 5.40 1.60
C LYS A 110 6.87 4.33 1.44
N VAL A 111 6.45 3.74 2.55
CA VAL A 111 5.36 2.74 2.56
C VAL A 111 4.05 3.38 2.12
N ALA A 112 3.71 4.55 2.66
CA ALA A 112 2.48 5.26 2.31
C ALA A 112 2.44 5.64 0.82
N CYS A 113 3.56 6.11 0.26
CA CYS A 113 3.70 6.31 -1.18
C CYS A 113 3.51 5.00 -1.97
N GLY A 114 4.03 3.87 -1.50
CA GLY A 114 3.82 2.57 -2.13
C GLY A 114 2.34 2.16 -2.19
N PHE A 115 1.61 2.38 -1.10
CA PHE A 115 0.17 2.15 -1.04
C PHE A 115 -0.62 3.08 -1.97
N GLU A 116 -0.23 4.35 -2.06
CA GLU A 116 -0.83 5.31 -3.00
C GLU A 116 -0.67 4.84 -4.47
N ILE A 117 0.53 4.39 -4.84
CA ILE A 117 0.82 3.86 -6.18
C ILE A 117 -0.02 2.62 -6.47
N LEU A 118 -0.06 1.67 -5.52
CA LEU A 118 -0.86 0.45 -5.67
C LEU A 118 -2.33 0.77 -5.90
N ALA A 119 -2.90 1.62 -5.05
CA ALA A 119 -4.29 2.00 -5.15
C ALA A 119 -4.61 2.65 -6.49
N ARG A 120 -3.74 3.55 -6.96
CA ARG A 120 -3.91 4.17 -8.28
C ARG A 120 -3.77 3.15 -9.42
N GLY A 121 -2.84 2.20 -9.29
CA GLY A 121 -2.66 1.10 -10.23
C GLY A 121 -3.93 0.26 -10.36
N PHE A 122 -4.56 -0.10 -9.24
CA PHE A 122 -5.79 -0.88 -9.24
C PHE A 122 -6.99 -0.09 -9.79
N GLU A 123 -7.09 1.21 -9.53
CA GLU A 123 -8.15 2.05 -10.12
C GLU A 123 -8.07 2.12 -11.64
N ILE A 124 -6.86 2.29 -12.19
CA ILE A 124 -6.64 2.32 -13.63
C ILE A 124 -7.03 0.97 -14.25
N GLN A 125 -6.72 -0.14 -13.57
CA GLN A 125 -7.07 -1.49 -14.02
C GLN A 125 -8.57 -1.78 -13.93
N ALA A 126 -9.23 -1.34 -12.87
CA ALA A 126 -10.68 -1.48 -12.70
C ALA A 126 -11.44 -0.72 -13.80
N ARG A 127 -10.95 0.45 -14.19
CA ARG A 127 -11.50 1.23 -15.31
C ARG A 127 -11.13 0.65 -16.68
N GLY A 128 -10.03 -0.09 -16.76
CA GLY A 128 -9.44 -0.60 -18.01
C GLY A 128 -9.57 -2.11 -18.23
N SER A 129 -10.52 -2.81 -17.60
CA SER A 129 -10.72 -4.26 -17.77
C SER A 129 -11.15 -4.65 -19.20
N GLN A 130 -10.16 -4.70 -20.08
CA GLN A 130 -10.03 -5.46 -21.33
C GLN A 130 -8.52 -5.64 -21.62
N ASP A 131 -7.68 -6.12 -20.69
CA ASP A 131 -6.51 -6.90 -21.13
C ASP A 131 -5.93 -7.81 -20.03
N THR A 132 -5.77 -9.07 -20.41
CA THR A 132 -5.41 -10.22 -19.60
C THR A 132 -3.93 -10.52 -19.76
N SER A 133 -3.12 -10.10 -18.80
CA SER A 133 -1.77 -10.64 -18.61
C SER A 133 -1.25 -10.28 -17.22
N ARG A 134 -1.85 -10.88 -16.19
CA ARG A 134 -1.27 -10.90 -14.84
C ARG A 134 -1.38 -12.28 -14.22
N THR A 135 -0.38 -12.59 -13.41
CA THR A 135 -0.29 -13.80 -12.59
C THR A 135 -1.44 -13.80 -11.58
N GLY A 136 -2.10 -14.95 -11.37
CA GLY A 136 -3.32 -15.03 -10.53
C GLY A 136 -3.16 -14.52 -9.09
N ASP A 137 -1.93 -14.55 -8.57
CA ASP A 137 -1.59 -14.08 -7.22
C ASP A 137 -1.68 -12.55 -7.08
N GLU A 138 -1.23 -11.80 -8.10
CA GLU A 138 -1.27 -10.34 -8.11
C GLU A 138 -2.71 -9.81 -8.21
N VAL A 139 -3.56 -10.53 -8.94
CA VAL A 139 -4.99 -10.20 -9.07
C VAL A 139 -5.74 -10.53 -7.78
N ALA A 140 -5.40 -11.63 -7.09
CA ALA A 140 -5.99 -11.96 -5.80
C ALA A 140 -5.60 -10.93 -4.71
N GLY A 141 -4.33 -10.53 -4.66
CA GLY A 141 -3.86 -9.46 -3.78
C GLY A 141 -4.49 -8.10 -4.08
N ALA A 142 -4.72 -7.79 -5.36
CA ALA A 142 -5.43 -6.60 -5.81
C ALA A 142 -6.87 -6.56 -5.30
N VAL A 143 -7.61 -7.66 -5.47
CA VAL A 143 -9.01 -7.78 -5.05
C VAL A 143 -9.12 -7.69 -3.53
N GLY A 144 -8.23 -8.36 -2.79
CA GLY A 144 -8.18 -8.27 -1.34
C GLY A 144 -7.89 -6.84 -0.86
N PHE A 145 -6.95 -6.15 -1.49
CA PHE A 145 -6.65 -4.76 -1.16
C PHE A 145 -7.83 -3.80 -1.47
N LEU A 146 -8.51 -3.97 -2.60
CA LEU A 146 -9.70 -3.17 -2.92
C LEU A 146 -10.85 -3.46 -1.94
N GLN A 147 -11.07 -4.70 -1.55
CA GLN A 147 -12.05 -5.05 -0.51
C GLN A 147 -11.69 -4.46 0.85
N LEU A 148 -10.41 -4.43 1.18
CA LEU A 148 -9.92 -3.82 2.42
C LEU A 148 -10.15 -2.31 2.42
N LEU A 149 -9.89 -1.64 1.29
CA LEU A 149 -10.22 -0.23 1.11
C LEU A 149 -11.73 0.02 1.23
N ASP A 150 -12.55 -0.79 0.56
CA ASP A 150 -14.01 -0.72 0.67
C ASP A 150 -14.49 -0.88 2.12
N ARG A 151 -13.94 -1.86 2.84
CA ARG A 151 -14.23 -2.10 4.25
C ARG A 151 -13.82 -0.95 5.17
N PHE A 152 -12.76 -0.22 4.83
CA PHE A 152 -12.37 1.00 5.53
C PHE A 152 -13.17 2.25 5.10
N GLY A 153 -14.26 2.06 4.35
CA GLY A 153 -15.13 3.14 3.87
C GLY A 153 -14.47 4.02 2.81
N TYR A 154 -13.42 3.51 2.15
CA TYR A 154 -12.59 4.30 1.24
C TYR A 154 -13.34 4.67 -0.05
N PHE A 155 -14.24 3.81 -0.53
CA PHE A 155 -15.06 4.07 -1.73
C PHE A 155 -16.35 4.83 -1.45
N ASP A 156 -16.65 5.15 -0.19
CA ASP A 156 -17.91 5.82 0.20
C ASP A 156 -17.93 7.33 -0.11
N SER A 157 -16.79 7.91 -0.54
CA SER A 157 -16.67 9.37 -0.65
C SER A 157 -16.06 9.91 -1.95
N GLU A 158 -16.49 9.43 -3.15
CA GLU A 158 -16.66 10.29 -4.35
C GLU A 158 -16.98 9.51 -5.65
N GLN A 159 -18.16 8.92 -5.70
CA GLN A 159 -18.99 8.99 -6.92
C GLN A 159 -20.43 8.63 -6.61
N ALA A 160 -21.15 9.61 -6.07
CA ALA A 160 -22.54 9.78 -6.42
C ALA A 160 -22.64 9.99 -7.94
N ALA A 161 -22.93 8.91 -8.68
CA ALA A 161 -23.88 9.05 -9.77
C ALA A 161 -25.28 9.02 -9.11
N PRO A 162 -26.07 10.09 -9.20
CA PRO A 162 -27.21 10.33 -8.30
C PRO A 162 -28.43 9.41 -8.50
N GLU A 163 -28.39 8.45 -9.42
CA GLU A 163 -29.55 7.60 -9.76
C GLU A 163 -29.56 6.20 -9.11
N ALA A 164 -28.44 5.72 -8.57
CA ALA A 164 -28.37 4.36 -8.00
C ALA A 164 -28.84 4.28 -6.53
N HIS A 165 -28.88 5.41 -5.82
CA HIS A 165 -29.18 5.45 -4.38
C HIS A 165 -30.69 5.30 -4.06
N ALA A 166 -31.58 5.50 -5.02
CA ALA A 166 -33.02 5.34 -4.81
C ALA A 166 -33.50 3.87 -4.90
N LYS A 167 -32.75 2.99 -5.59
CA LYS A 167 -33.21 1.61 -5.85
C LYS A 167 -32.79 0.60 -4.78
N ARG A 168 -31.78 0.88 -3.96
CA ARG A 168 -31.30 -0.05 -2.91
C ARG A 168 -32.03 0.09 -1.57
N ARG A 169 -32.58 1.26 -1.24
CA ARG A 169 -33.42 1.44 -0.03
C ARG A 169 -34.77 0.73 -0.10
N ALA A 170 -35.22 0.30 -1.28
CA ALA A 170 -36.47 -0.44 -1.43
C ALA A 170 -36.35 -1.95 -1.18
N HIS A 171 -35.15 -2.53 -1.28
CA HIS A 171 -34.95 -3.99 -1.15
C HIS A 171 -34.65 -4.45 0.29
N ALA A 172 -34.19 -3.55 1.16
CA ALA A 172 -33.86 -3.87 2.56
C ALA A 172 -35.03 -3.64 3.55
N ALA A 173 -36.24 -3.34 3.07
CA ALA A 173 -37.42 -3.09 3.90
C ALA A 173 -38.52 -4.16 3.74
N ARG A 174 -38.20 -5.34 3.18
CA ARG A 174 -39.19 -6.39 2.88
C ARG A 174 -38.72 -7.83 3.17
N ALA A 175 -37.82 -8.04 4.11
CA ALA A 175 -37.53 -9.36 4.66
C ALA A 175 -37.55 -9.32 6.18
#